data_AF-A0ABD3FT43-F1
#
_entry.id   AF-A0ABD3FT43-F1
#
_cell.length_a   1.000
_cell.length_b   1.000
_cell.length_c   1.000
_cell.angle_alpha   90.00
_cell.angle_beta   90.00
_cell.angle_gamma   90.00
#
_symmetry.space_group_name_H-M   'P 1'
#
loop_
_entity.id
_entity.type
_entity.pdbx_description
1 polymer ?
#
loop_
_entity_poly.entity_id
_entity_poly.type
_entity_poly.pdbx_seq_one_letter_code
_entity_poly.pdbx_strand_id
1 'polypeptide(L)'
;MPKRLHYEVTSSNDGDEQALPAKIAKATSVCEYCSKTFTSRGMSLHQKKCSKKLALDQAEAKKTRSYKFCILNESIHEEILSFLSNQTLTKMEMLTGDHYDGCEPELAKICCKCENDNFTIGCFLCRQCIQSWPSYRKRVTKTMANKFYGVRVKDLDNLPFEDRGSSCLYERVTLEKFMLKTCGSKKEWLRHLVTVRARWNKAEAAQSRRQRVYDFLWRRAPELARSVKTGHYKDLDMKDKEQWYPRFEALKAAFCECGLLFLGHVDSTPCKDYIKNGIGSIQDVVNGVRHD
;
A
#
# COMPACT_ATOMS: atom_id res chain seq x y z
N MET A 1 18.83 21.41 -19.52
CA MET A 1 18.15 22.70 -19.75
C MET A 1 17.14 22.54 -20.88
N PRO A 2 15.94 23.12 -20.76
CA PRO A 2 14.75 22.71 -21.51
C PRO A 2 14.59 23.48 -22.83
N LYS A 3 14.14 22.79 -23.88
CA LYS A 3 13.70 23.43 -25.13
C LYS A 3 12.23 23.86 -25.01
N ARG A 4 12.01 25.17 -25.05
CA ARG A 4 10.71 25.82 -25.29
C ARG A 4 10.29 25.61 -26.74
N LEU A 5 9.02 25.29 -26.97
CA LEU A 5 8.28 25.58 -28.20
C LEU A 5 6.85 25.86 -27.74
N HIS A 6 6.54 27.15 -27.56
CA HIS A 6 5.87 28.05 -28.51
C HIS A 6 4.36 28.06 -28.29
N TYR A 7 3.92 29.19 -27.74
CA TYR A 7 2.54 29.62 -27.62
C TYR A 7 2.06 30.06 -29.00
N GLU A 8 0.84 29.69 -29.38
CA GLU A 8 0.03 30.50 -30.28
C GLU A 8 -1.31 30.69 -29.60
N VAL A 9 -1.57 31.94 -29.25
CA VAL A 9 -2.86 32.47 -28.81
C VAL A 9 -3.46 33.14 -30.03
N THR A 10 -4.63 32.70 -30.45
CA THR A 10 -5.52 33.48 -31.31
C THR A 10 -6.82 33.68 -30.54
N SER A 11 -7.05 34.94 -30.15
CA SER A 11 -8.33 35.44 -29.63
C SER A 11 -9.09 36.13 -30.76
N SER A 12 -10.40 35.89 -30.85
CA SER A 12 -11.35 36.73 -31.58
C SER A 12 -12.74 36.57 -30.94
N ASN A 13 -13.46 37.67 -30.87
CA ASN A 13 -14.48 38.03 -29.87
C ASN A 13 -15.89 37.43 -30.05
N ASP A 14 -16.61 37.44 -28.92
CA ASP A 14 -18.03 37.79 -28.64
C ASP A 14 -19.18 37.35 -29.55
N GLY A 15 -20.26 36.85 -28.90
CA GLY A 15 -21.63 36.98 -29.41
C GLY A 15 -22.58 35.81 -29.13
N ASP A 16 -23.53 36.05 -28.22
CA ASP A 16 -24.89 35.51 -28.12
C ASP A 16 -25.22 34.10 -27.57
N GLU A 17 -25.86 34.16 -26.39
CA GLU A 17 -26.88 33.26 -25.88
C GLU A 17 -27.94 32.90 -26.94
N GLN A 18 -28.07 31.61 -27.24
CA GLN A 18 -29.36 31.02 -27.60
C GLN A 18 -29.41 29.56 -27.17
N ALA A 19 -30.38 29.27 -26.30
CA ALA A 19 -30.70 27.94 -25.83
C ALA A 19 -31.17 27.03 -26.97
N LEU A 20 -30.51 25.87 -27.14
CA LEU A 20 -30.90 24.81 -28.06
C LEU A 20 -30.85 23.44 -27.36
N PRO A 21 -31.65 22.47 -27.81
CA PRO A 21 -32.35 21.52 -26.97
C PRO A 21 -31.49 20.35 -26.51
N ALA A 22 -31.96 19.70 -25.43
CA ALA A 22 -31.37 18.53 -24.80
C ALA A 22 -30.78 17.54 -25.82
N LYS A 23 -29.44 17.47 -25.86
CA LYS A 23 -28.70 16.49 -26.66
C LYS A 23 -29.06 15.10 -26.15
N ILE A 24 -29.83 14.36 -26.94
CA ILE A 24 -30.07 12.93 -26.81
C ILE A 24 -28.71 12.27 -26.49
N ALA A 25 -28.61 11.66 -25.31
CA ALA A 25 -27.40 10.98 -24.87
C ALA A 25 -27.03 9.94 -25.94
N LYS A 26 -25.89 10.15 -26.62
CA LYS A 26 -25.40 9.22 -27.63
C LYS A 26 -25.24 7.86 -26.97
N ALA A 27 -25.87 6.83 -27.53
CA ALA A 27 -25.71 5.47 -27.06
C ALA A 27 -24.20 5.14 -26.94
N THR A 28 -23.82 4.64 -25.76
CA THR A 28 -22.46 4.19 -25.47
C THR A 28 -22.51 2.71 -25.13
N SER A 29 -21.47 1.99 -25.54
CA SER A 29 -21.30 0.57 -25.25
C SER A 29 -19.93 0.34 -24.60
N VAL A 30 -19.75 -0.80 -23.94
CA VAL A 30 -18.49 -1.18 -23.29
C VAL A 30 -17.73 -2.13 -24.21
N CYS A 31 -16.44 -1.90 -24.39
CA CYS A 31 -15.59 -2.80 -25.17
C CYS A 31 -15.36 -4.10 -24.41
N GLU A 32 -15.65 -5.24 -25.05
CA GLU A 32 -15.48 -6.59 -24.50
C GLU A 32 -14.03 -6.92 -24.11
N TYR A 33 -13.04 -6.27 -24.74
CA TYR A 33 -11.62 -6.59 -24.54
C TYR A 33 -10.93 -5.72 -23.47
N CYS A 34 -11.35 -4.46 -23.30
CA CYS A 34 -10.68 -3.54 -22.36
C CYS A 34 -11.61 -2.89 -21.34
N SER A 35 -12.90 -3.25 -21.35
CA SER A 35 -13.93 -2.75 -20.42
C SER A 35 -14.09 -1.22 -20.40
N LYS A 36 -13.58 -0.50 -21.41
CA LYS A 36 -13.75 0.95 -21.56
C LYS A 36 -15.00 1.27 -22.36
N THR A 37 -15.66 2.36 -22.00
CA THR A 37 -16.91 2.82 -22.62
C THR A 37 -16.63 3.71 -23.83
N PHE A 38 -17.25 3.42 -24.96
CA PHE A 38 -17.12 4.20 -26.20
C PHE A 38 -18.50 4.53 -26.77
N THR A 39 -18.59 5.58 -27.58
CA THR A 39 -19.79 5.86 -28.37
C THR A 39 -20.03 4.76 -29.40
N SER A 40 -21.28 4.44 -29.73
CA SER A 40 -21.61 3.36 -30.68
C SER A 40 -20.88 3.50 -32.02
N ARG A 41 -20.64 4.73 -32.48
CA ARG A 41 -19.88 5.01 -33.73
C ARG A 41 -18.38 4.73 -33.60
N GLY A 42 -17.80 4.90 -32.42
CA GLY A 42 -16.37 4.65 -32.14
C GLY A 42 -16.07 3.21 -31.72
N MET A 43 -17.08 2.45 -31.27
CA MET A 43 -16.91 1.10 -30.74
C MET A 43 -16.37 0.12 -31.78
N SER A 44 -16.93 0.09 -32.99
CA SER A 44 -16.53 -0.88 -34.02
C SER A 44 -15.06 -0.74 -34.44
N LEU A 45 -14.57 0.50 -34.55
CA LEU A 45 -13.16 0.77 -34.86
C LEU A 45 -12.26 0.43 -33.67
N HIS A 46 -12.68 0.79 -32.46
CA HIS A 46 -11.94 0.46 -31.25
C HIS A 46 -11.83 -1.06 -31.05
N GLN A 47 -12.93 -1.80 -31.17
CA GLN A 47 -12.98 -3.24 -30.93
C GLN A 47 -12.05 -4.01 -31.89
N LYS A 48 -11.99 -3.63 -33.18
CA LYS A 48 -11.02 -4.19 -34.15
C LYS A 48 -9.57 -3.88 -33.80
N LYS A 49 -9.27 -2.68 -33.31
CA LYS A 49 -7.90 -2.31 -32.89
C LYS A 49 -7.53 -2.97 -31.56
N CYS A 50 -8.48 -3.08 -30.64
CA CYS A 50 -8.30 -3.64 -29.32
C CYS A 50 -8.10 -5.16 -29.37
N SER A 51 -8.85 -5.87 -30.23
CA SER A 51 -8.65 -7.31 -30.45
C SER A 51 -7.30 -7.61 -31.10
N LYS A 52 -6.89 -6.81 -32.10
CA LYS A 52 -5.54 -6.92 -32.70
C LYS A 52 -4.44 -6.63 -31.68
N LYS A 53 -4.60 -5.60 -30.85
CA LYS A 53 -3.65 -5.29 -29.78
C LYS A 53 -3.58 -6.45 -28.78
N LEU A 54 -4.71 -6.99 -28.33
CA LEU A 54 -4.73 -8.13 -27.41
C LEU A 54 -4.05 -9.36 -28.03
N ALA A 55 -4.29 -9.63 -29.31
CA ALA A 55 -3.63 -10.73 -30.02
C ALA A 55 -2.12 -10.52 -30.15
N LEU A 56 -1.68 -9.27 -30.38
CA LEU A 56 -0.25 -8.90 -30.38
C LEU A 56 0.35 -9.02 -28.99
N ASP A 57 -0.31 -8.50 -27.95
CA ASP A 57 0.14 -8.59 -26.55
C ASP A 57 0.21 -10.07 -26.12
N GLN A 58 -0.74 -10.92 -26.52
CA GLN A 58 -0.71 -12.37 -26.29
C GLN A 58 0.41 -13.07 -27.09
N ALA A 59 0.65 -12.67 -28.34
CA ALA A 59 1.73 -13.21 -29.14
C ALA A 59 3.11 -12.73 -28.65
N GLU A 60 3.20 -11.53 -28.09
CA GLU A 60 4.39 -10.94 -27.50
C GLU A 60 4.70 -11.58 -26.13
N ALA A 61 3.68 -11.83 -25.31
CA ALA A 61 3.79 -12.64 -24.09
C ALA A 61 4.23 -14.09 -24.38
N LYS A 62 3.81 -14.66 -25.52
CA LYS A 62 4.33 -15.96 -26.00
C LYS A 62 5.74 -15.88 -26.62
N LYS A 63 6.17 -14.68 -27.02
CA LYS A 63 7.51 -14.41 -27.58
C LYS A 63 8.55 -14.01 -26.54
N THR A 64 8.19 -13.86 -25.27
CA THR A 64 9.17 -13.92 -24.17
C THR A 64 9.94 -15.22 -24.37
N ARG A 65 11.15 -15.11 -24.91
CA ARG A 65 11.96 -16.25 -25.33
C ARG A 65 12.28 -17.07 -24.08
N SER A 66 11.48 -18.09 -23.83
CA SER A 66 11.81 -19.19 -22.92
C SER A 66 13.11 -19.79 -23.43
N TYR A 67 14.23 -19.42 -22.82
CA TYR A 67 15.49 -20.10 -23.08
C TYR A 67 15.32 -21.55 -22.66
N LYS A 68 15.38 -22.49 -23.60
CA LYS A 68 15.27 -23.91 -23.29
C LYS A 68 16.67 -24.49 -23.14
N PHE A 69 17.05 -24.85 -21.91
CA PHE A 69 18.29 -25.56 -21.67
C PHE A 69 18.20 -26.97 -22.27
N CYS A 70 19.27 -27.43 -22.93
CA CYS A 70 19.36 -28.81 -23.37
C CYS A 70 19.83 -29.65 -22.18
N ILE A 71 18.89 -30.36 -21.55
CA ILE A 71 19.20 -31.28 -20.46
C ILE A 71 19.62 -32.61 -21.09
N LEU A 72 20.89 -32.96 -20.95
CA LEU A 72 21.43 -34.23 -21.45
C LEU A 72 21.33 -35.36 -20.43
N ASN A 73 21.19 -35.01 -19.15
CA ASN A 73 21.06 -35.94 -18.04
C ASN A 73 20.29 -35.28 -16.88
N GLU A 74 19.08 -35.75 -16.64
CA GLU A 74 18.15 -35.26 -15.62
C GLU A 74 18.73 -35.38 -14.21
N SER A 75 19.43 -36.47 -13.88
CA SER A 75 20.00 -36.63 -12.53
C SER A 75 21.08 -35.59 -12.23
N ILE A 76 21.92 -35.25 -13.21
CA ILE A 76 22.95 -34.21 -13.06
C ILE A 76 22.29 -32.83 -13.01
N HIS A 77 21.24 -32.62 -13.79
CA HIS A 77 20.49 -31.37 -13.78
C HIS A 77 19.84 -31.10 -12.41
N GLU A 78 19.14 -32.07 -11.84
CA GLU A 78 18.55 -31.94 -10.50
C GLU A 78 19.61 -31.72 -9.41
N GLU A 79 20.75 -32.42 -9.51
CA GLU A 79 21.87 -32.21 -8.61
C GLU A 79 22.41 -30.77 -8.71
N ILE A 80 22.55 -30.22 -9.92
CA ILE A 80 22.94 -28.82 -10.15
C ILE A 80 21.91 -27.86 -9.54
N LEU A 81 20.61 -28.08 -9.79
CA LEU A 81 19.54 -27.25 -9.25
C LEU A 81 19.58 -27.21 -7.72
N SER A 82 19.94 -28.32 -7.06
CA SER A 82 20.04 -28.41 -5.60
C SER A 82 21.08 -27.46 -4.99
N PHE A 83 22.13 -27.09 -5.74
CA PHE A 83 23.14 -26.13 -5.31
C PHE A 83 22.75 -24.66 -5.54
N LEU A 84 21.69 -24.42 -6.33
CA LEU A 84 21.30 -23.06 -6.70
C LEU A 84 20.51 -22.40 -5.57
N SER A 85 20.77 -21.10 -5.38
CA SER A 85 19.98 -20.28 -4.47
C SER A 85 18.55 -20.12 -4.99
N ASN A 86 17.61 -19.84 -4.10
CA ASN A 86 16.23 -19.55 -4.48
C ASN A 86 16.16 -18.37 -5.46
N GLN A 87 16.96 -17.32 -5.24
CA GLN A 87 17.05 -16.19 -6.17
C GLN A 87 17.54 -16.61 -7.55
N THR A 88 18.48 -17.56 -7.63
CA THR A 88 18.97 -18.09 -8.91
C THR A 88 17.88 -18.90 -9.60
N LEU A 89 17.21 -19.81 -8.87
CA LEU A 89 16.10 -20.60 -9.39
C LEU A 89 14.97 -19.70 -9.89
N THR A 90 14.56 -18.67 -9.14
CA THR A 90 13.52 -17.72 -9.58
C THR A 90 13.94 -16.97 -10.85
N LYS A 91 15.20 -16.54 -10.96
CA LYS A 91 15.70 -15.91 -12.19
C LYS A 91 15.69 -16.90 -13.36
N MET A 92 16.04 -18.16 -13.12
CA MET A 92 15.97 -19.21 -14.15
C MET A 92 14.52 -19.44 -14.58
N GLU A 93 13.56 -19.61 -13.68
CA GLU A 93 12.13 -19.75 -14.03
C GLU A 93 11.65 -18.58 -14.88
N MET A 94 12.07 -17.35 -14.55
CA MET A 94 11.72 -16.17 -15.35
C MET A 94 12.32 -16.18 -16.76
N LEU A 95 13.49 -16.79 -16.94
CA LEU A 95 14.19 -16.85 -18.23
C LEU A 95 13.73 -18.03 -19.10
N THR A 96 13.46 -19.18 -18.48
CA THR A 96 13.11 -20.42 -19.18
C THR A 96 11.61 -20.61 -19.27
N GLY A 97 10.82 -20.02 -18.37
CA GLY A 97 9.40 -20.31 -18.21
C GLY A 97 9.12 -21.68 -17.59
N ASP A 98 10.16 -22.43 -17.22
CA ASP A 98 10.04 -23.70 -16.51
C ASP A 98 9.69 -23.46 -15.04
N HIS A 99 9.15 -24.48 -14.38
CA HIS A 99 8.97 -24.50 -12.94
C HIS A 99 10.05 -25.38 -12.32
N TYR A 100 10.84 -24.83 -11.39
CA TYR A 100 11.90 -25.56 -10.69
C TYR A 100 11.49 -25.88 -9.27
N ASP A 101 11.68 -27.14 -8.87
CA ASP A 101 11.35 -27.59 -7.52
C ASP A 101 12.15 -26.81 -6.47
N GLY A 102 11.46 -26.40 -5.41
CA GLY A 102 12.06 -25.61 -4.33
C GLY A 102 12.25 -24.13 -4.64
N CYS A 103 11.84 -23.65 -5.82
CA CYS A 103 11.75 -22.24 -6.13
C CYS A 103 10.53 -21.60 -5.43
N GLU A 104 10.79 -20.56 -4.63
CA GLU A 104 9.79 -19.75 -3.94
C GLU A 104 10.01 -18.27 -4.34
N PRO A 105 9.42 -17.80 -5.47
CA PRO A 105 9.67 -16.46 -6.02
C PRO A 105 9.42 -15.30 -5.05
N GLU A 106 8.50 -15.46 -4.11
CA GLU A 106 8.22 -14.49 -3.06
C GLU A 106 9.41 -14.25 -2.13
N LEU A 107 10.28 -15.26 -1.96
CA LEU A 107 11.51 -15.14 -1.19
C LEU A 107 12.61 -14.43 -1.98
N ALA A 108 12.55 -14.38 -3.32
CA ALA A 108 13.57 -13.78 -4.18
C ALA A 108 13.73 -12.25 -4.06
N LYS A 109 12.85 -11.57 -3.30
CA LYS A 109 12.86 -10.10 -3.03
C LYS A 109 13.97 -9.66 -2.05
N ILE A 110 15.11 -10.33 -2.10
CA ILE A 110 16.24 -10.22 -1.18
C ILE A 110 17.39 -9.42 -1.79
N CYS A 111 18.52 -9.31 -1.08
CA CYS A 111 19.60 -8.37 -1.39
C CYS A 111 19.97 -8.31 -2.88
N CYS A 112 19.83 -7.14 -3.49
CA CYS A 112 20.07 -6.95 -4.92
C CYS A 112 21.55 -6.97 -5.32
N LYS A 113 22.48 -6.90 -4.35
CA LYS A 113 23.92 -6.76 -4.64
C LYS A 113 24.69 -8.07 -4.66
N CYS A 114 24.41 -9.00 -3.75
CA CYS A 114 25.23 -10.20 -3.57
C CYS A 114 24.66 -11.46 -4.22
N GLU A 115 23.57 -11.33 -4.97
CA GLU A 115 22.85 -12.44 -5.64
C GLU A 115 22.69 -13.70 -4.77
N ASN A 116 22.45 -13.47 -3.48
CA ASN A 116 22.38 -14.50 -2.46
C ASN A 116 21.08 -14.30 -1.72
N ASP A 117 20.61 -15.40 -1.12
CA ASP A 117 19.35 -15.43 -0.38
C ASP A 117 19.40 -14.69 0.98
N ASN A 118 19.92 -13.47 1.00
CA ASN A 118 20.15 -12.65 2.17
C ASN A 118 19.04 -11.61 2.30
N PHE A 119 18.25 -11.68 3.37
CA PHE A 119 17.24 -10.68 3.66
C PHE A 119 17.81 -9.27 3.72
N THR A 120 16.95 -8.31 3.35
CA THR A 120 17.30 -6.90 3.31
C THR A 120 17.03 -6.24 4.65
N ILE A 121 18.03 -5.50 5.15
CA ILE A 121 17.96 -4.78 6.43
C ILE A 121 17.84 -3.26 6.27
N GLY A 122 17.99 -2.76 5.04
CA GLY A 122 17.85 -1.35 4.66
C GLY A 122 18.26 -1.16 3.20
N CYS A 123 17.65 -0.19 2.49
CA CYS A 123 17.96 0.15 1.10
C CYS A 123 18.05 -1.05 0.13
N PHE A 124 17.23 -2.09 0.34
CA PHE A 124 17.28 -3.36 -0.43
C PHE A 124 18.62 -4.11 -0.36
N LEU A 125 19.46 -3.84 0.65
CA LEU A 125 20.74 -4.50 0.88
C LEU A 125 20.71 -5.39 2.13
N CYS A 126 21.45 -6.50 2.09
CA CYS A 126 21.70 -7.32 3.28
C CYS A 126 22.72 -6.67 4.21
N ARG A 127 22.95 -7.29 5.38
CA ARG A 127 23.88 -6.77 6.37
C ARG A 127 25.30 -6.57 5.83
N GLN A 128 25.86 -7.58 5.18
CA GLN A 128 27.20 -7.47 4.58
C GLN A 128 27.21 -6.41 3.47
N CYS A 129 26.14 -6.43 2.65
CA CYS A 129 25.72 -5.41 1.69
C CYS A 129 25.94 -3.96 2.13
N ILE A 130 25.24 -3.62 3.21
CA ILE A 130 25.07 -2.24 3.67
C ILE A 130 26.16 -1.84 4.67
N GLN A 131 27.00 -2.76 5.15
CA GLN A 131 28.00 -2.48 6.18
C GLN A 131 29.00 -1.39 5.77
N SER A 132 29.26 -1.24 4.47
CA SER A 132 30.14 -0.18 3.94
C SER A 132 29.49 1.21 3.91
N TRP A 133 28.21 1.34 4.26
CA TRP A 133 27.50 2.61 4.20
C TRP A 133 27.75 3.46 5.46
N PRO A 134 27.95 4.79 5.33
CA PRO A 134 28.18 5.67 6.48
C PRO A 134 27.04 5.68 7.50
N SER A 135 25.81 5.47 7.03
CA SER A 135 24.61 5.42 7.88
C SER A 135 24.41 4.07 8.57
N TYR A 136 25.25 3.07 8.28
CA TYR A 136 25.11 1.75 8.88
C TYR A 136 25.35 1.81 10.39
N ARG A 137 24.39 1.24 11.13
CA ARG A 137 24.48 1.08 12.58
C ARG A 137 24.60 -0.41 12.90
N LYS A 138 25.67 -0.79 13.60
CA LYS A 138 25.93 -2.18 14.03
C LYS A 138 24.87 -2.70 15.01
N ARG A 139 24.28 -1.79 15.80
CA ARG A 139 23.21 -2.08 16.75
C ARG A 139 21.89 -1.45 16.34
N VAL A 140 20.80 -2.05 16.77
CA VAL A 140 19.42 -1.67 16.40
C VAL A 140 18.49 -1.70 17.61
N THR A 141 17.44 -0.89 17.58
CA THR A 141 16.41 -0.87 18.62
C THR A 141 15.53 -2.13 18.60
N LYS A 142 14.75 -2.37 19.66
CA LYS A 142 13.73 -3.44 19.71
C LYS A 142 12.82 -3.42 18.47
N THR A 143 12.33 -2.25 18.08
CA THR A 143 11.46 -2.06 16.90
C THR A 143 12.15 -2.47 15.61
N MET A 144 13.40 -2.06 15.41
CA MET A 144 14.18 -2.42 14.22
C MET A 144 14.55 -3.91 14.20
N ALA A 145 14.84 -4.52 15.34
CA ALA A 145 15.10 -5.95 15.45
C ALA A 145 13.87 -6.76 15.02
N ASN A 146 12.68 -6.39 15.49
CA ASN A 146 11.43 -7.00 15.06
C ASN A 146 11.18 -6.79 13.55
N LYS A 147 11.30 -5.55 13.07
CA LYS A 147 10.97 -5.18 11.69
C LYS A 147 11.90 -5.84 10.65
N PHE A 148 13.21 -5.84 10.90
CA PHE A 148 14.19 -6.28 9.90
C PHE A 148 14.65 -7.73 10.06
N TYR A 149 14.62 -8.27 11.29
CA TYR A 149 15.08 -9.62 11.58
C TYR A 149 13.93 -10.56 12.00
N GLY A 150 12.73 -10.04 12.27
CA GLY A 150 11.57 -10.86 12.64
C GLY A 150 11.60 -11.40 14.07
N VAL A 151 12.50 -10.91 14.92
CA VAL A 151 12.58 -11.36 16.33
C VAL A 151 11.33 -10.91 17.08
N ARG A 152 10.67 -11.82 17.82
CA ARG A 152 9.49 -11.46 18.61
C ARG A 152 9.95 -10.63 19.81
N VAL A 153 9.13 -9.66 20.22
CA VAL A 153 9.47 -8.76 21.33
C VAL A 153 9.80 -9.54 22.62
N LYS A 154 9.01 -10.55 22.94
CA LYS A 154 9.24 -11.43 24.10
C LYS A 154 10.57 -12.22 24.05
N ASP A 155 11.11 -12.46 22.87
CA ASP A 155 12.38 -13.19 22.73
C ASP A 155 13.58 -12.23 22.82
N LEU A 156 13.38 -10.93 22.59
CA LEU A 156 14.45 -9.92 22.68
C LEU A 156 14.92 -9.72 24.11
N ASP A 157 14.08 -9.93 25.12
CA ASP A 157 14.48 -9.74 26.51
C ASP A 157 15.49 -10.81 26.98
N ASN A 158 15.59 -11.92 26.26
CA ASN A 158 16.57 -13.00 26.52
C ASN A 158 17.89 -12.83 25.74
N LEU A 159 18.01 -11.79 24.90
CA LEU A 159 19.20 -11.55 24.10
C LEU A 159 20.07 -10.46 24.73
N PRO A 160 21.41 -10.56 24.60
CA PRO A 160 22.30 -9.52 25.12
C PRO A 160 22.04 -8.20 24.38
N PHE A 161 21.91 -7.12 25.16
CA PHE A 161 21.69 -5.76 24.67
C PHE A 161 22.56 -4.74 25.40
N GLU A 162 22.81 -3.62 24.72
CA GLU A 162 23.38 -2.41 25.33
C GLU A 162 22.22 -1.55 25.84
N ASP A 163 22.21 -1.26 27.14
CA ASP A 163 21.24 -0.36 27.76
C ASP A 163 21.68 1.11 27.62
N ARG A 164 20.78 1.96 27.14
CA ARG A 164 20.96 3.42 27.08
C ARG A 164 19.93 4.17 27.92
N GLY A 165 19.33 3.50 28.91
CA GLY A 165 18.29 4.03 29.79
C GLY A 165 16.93 4.09 29.11
N SER A 166 16.80 4.86 28.02
CA SER A 166 15.54 4.98 27.27
C SER A 166 15.37 3.97 26.14
N SER A 167 16.42 3.19 25.83
CA SER A 167 16.37 2.20 24.76
C SER A 167 17.37 1.05 24.94
N CYS A 168 16.94 -0.15 24.55
CA CYS A 168 17.81 -1.33 24.44
C CYS A 168 18.29 -1.47 22.99
N LEU A 169 19.60 -1.59 22.80
CA LEU A 169 20.24 -1.76 21.50
C LEU A 169 20.81 -3.18 21.34
N TYR A 170 20.42 -3.85 20.26
CA TYR A 170 20.79 -5.22 19.95
C TYR A 170 21.77 -5.29 18.80
N GLU A 171 22.80 -6.10 18.93
CA GLU A 171 23.76 -6.32 17.85
C GLU A 171 23.16 -7.14 16.71
N ARG A 172 23.29 -6.64 15.47
CA ARG A 172 22.74 -7.28 14.27
C ARG A 172 23.24 -8.71 14.05
N VAL A 173 24.51 -8.98 14.35
CA VAL A 173 25.10 -10.32 14.23
C VAL A 173 24.48 -11.30 15.21
N THR A 174 24.21 -10.86 16.44
CA THR A 174 23.54 -11.66 17.46
C THR A 174 22.11 -11.99 17.05
N LEU A 175 21.37 -11.03 16.49
CA LEU A 175 20.04 -11.25 15.95
C LEU A 175 20.04 -12.28 14.81
N GLU A 176 21.02 -12.19 13.89
CA GLU A 176 21.21 -13.18 12.81
C GLU A 176 21.44 -14.59 13.35
N LYS A 177 22.39 -14.74 14.28
CA LYS A 177 22.69 -16.04 14.90
C LYS A 177 21.48 -16.61 15.63
N PHE A 178 20.76 -15.78 16.37
CA PHE A 178 19.54 -16.18 17.07
C PHE A 178 18.47 -16.68 16.10
N MET A 179 18.21 -15.94 15.02
CA MET A 179 17.19 -16.32 14.05
C MET A 179 17.58 -17.56 13.25
N LEU A 180 18.84 -17.72 12.88
CA LEU A 180 19.32 -18.95 12.24
C LEU A 180 19.13 -20.17 13.17
N LYS A 181 19.43 -20.02 14.47
CA LYS A 181 19.19 -21.07 15.46
C LYS A 181 17.70 -21.37 15.65
N THR A 182 16.85 -20.33 15.66
CA THR A 182 15.41 -20.46 15.94
C THR A 182 14.63 -21.00 14.75
N CYS A 183 14.97 -20.58 13.53
CA CYS A 183 14.32 -21.03 12.31
C CYS A 183 14.97 -22.29 11.70
N GLY A 184 16.14 -22.71 12.19
CA GLY A 184 16.86 -23.91 11.73
C GLY A 184 17.61 -23.73 10.41
N SER A 185 17.10 -22.92 9.49
CA SER A 185 17.79 -22.59 8.24
C SER A 185 17.54 -21.15 7.80
N LYS A 186 18.37 -20.69 6.87
CA LYS A 186 18.21 -19.38 6.23
C LYS A 186 16.91 -19.29 5.42
N LYS A 187 16.53 -20.38 4.73
CA LYS A 187 15.31 -20.46 3.92
C LYS A 187 14.06 -20.35 4.79
N GLU A 188 14.00 -21.10 5.90
CA GLU A 188 12.89 -20.99 6.86
C GLU A 188 12.81 -19.59 7.47
N TRP A 189 13.96 -18.98 7.77
CA TRP A 189 13.97 -17.62 8.28
C TRP A 189 13.41 -16.61 7.25
N LEU A 190 13.69 -16.78 5.96
CA LEU A 190 13.09 -15.95 4.91
C LEU A 190 11.56 -16.09 4.86
N ARG A 191 11.03 -17.31 4.95
CA ARG A 191 9.57 -17.53 5.02
C ARG A 191 8.94 -16.84 6.23
N HIS A 192 9.59 -16.94 7.38
CA HIS A 192 9.19 -16.21 8.60
C HIS A 192 9.16 -14.70 8.36
N LEU A 193 10.20 -14.14 7.72
CA LEU A 193 10.26 -12.71 7.40
C LEU A 193 9.17 -12.26 6.43
N VAL A 194 8.79 -13.07 5.43
CA VAL A 194 7.66 -12.76 4.54
C VAL A 194 6.37 -12.61 5.33
N THR A 195 6.13 -13.51 6.27
CA THR A 195 4.95 -13.46 7.15
C THR A 195 4.96 -12.22 8.04
N VAL A 196 6.11 -11.90 8.65
CA VAL A 196 6.28 -10.70 9.48
C VAL A 196 6.05 -9.43 8.65
N ARG A 197 6.65 -9.33 7.46
CA ARG A 197 6.49 -8.17 6.56
C ARG A 197 5.05 -8.00 6.10
N ALA A 198 4.34 -9.08 5.80
CA ALA A 198 2.92 -9.00 5.44
C ALA A 198 2.08 -8.33 6.54
N ARG A 199 2.34 -8.67 7.81
CA ARG A 199 1.68 -8.03 8.97
C ARG A 199 2.02 -6.55 9.08
N TRP A 200 3.30 -6.20 8.95
CA TRP A 200 3.75 -4.81 8.95
C TRP A 200 3.13 -3.99 7.81
N ASN A 201 3.14 -4.51 6.59
CA ASN A 201 2.55 -3.85 5.43
C ASN A 201 1.04 -3.63 5.62
N LYS A 202 0.33 -4.59 6.22
CA LYS A 202 -1.09 -4.44 6.56
C LYS A 202 -1.30 -3.33 7.60
N ALA A 203 -0.47 -3.29 8.65
CA ALA A 203 -0.54 -2.26 9.68
C ALA A 203 -0.21 -0.86 9.12
N GLU A 204 0.84 -0.75 8.31
CA GLU A 204 1.28 0.49 7.66
C GLU A 204 0.25 0.99 6.63
N ALA A 205 -0.37 0.07 5.87
CA ALA A 205 -1.48 0.42 4.99
C ALA A 205 -2.69 0.95 5.77
N ALA A 206 -3.03 0.32 6.90
CA ALA A 206 -4.11 0.80 7.77
C ALA A 206 -3.79 2.18 8.37
N GLN A 207 -2.56 2.38 8.84
CA GLN A 207 -2.10 3.67 9.37
C GLN A 207 -2.11 4.75 8.28
N SER A 208 -1.65 4.43 7.07
CA SER A 208 -1.67 5.35 5.93
C SER A 208 -3.08 5.75 5.53
N ARG A 209 -4.05 4.82 5.57
CA ARG A 209 -5.47 5.13 5.36
C ARG A 209 -6.00 6.08 6.43
N ARG A 210 -5.75 5.79 7.71
CA ARG A 210 -6.14 6.66 8.83
C ARG A 210 -5.53 8.06 8.72
N GLN A 211 -4.25 8.15 8.35
CA GLN A 211 -3.57 9.43 8.16
C GLN A 211 -4.22 10.25 7.03
N ARG A 212 -4.58 9.63 5.90
CA ARG A 212 -5.29 10.33 4.81
C ARG A 212 -6.66 10.85 5.23
N VAL A 213 -7.39 10.11 6.07
CA VAL A 213 -8.66 10.56 6.63
C VAL A 213 -8.44 11.74 7.57
N TYR A 214 -7.45 11.64 8.46
CA TYR A 214 -7.07 12.73 9.34
C TYR A 214 -6.67 13.99 8.56
N ASP A 215 -5.81 13.88 7.55
CA ASP A 215 -5.36 15.01 6.74
C ASP A 215 -6.52 15.68 5.98
N PHE A 216 -7.49 14.88 5.51
CA PHE A 216 -8.71 15.39 4.89
C PHE A 216 -9.56 16.17 5.90
N LEU A 217 -9.83 15.60 7.07
CA LEU A 217 -10.63 16.23 8.11
C LEU A 217 -9.92 17.48 8.66
N TRP A 218 -8.61 17.44 8.85
CA TRP A 218 -7.85 18.57 9.36
C TRP A 218 -7.99 19.81 8.48
N ARG A 219 -8.06 19.63 7.15
CA ARG A 219 -8.22 20.74 6.19
C ARG A 219 -9.64 21.32 6.14
N ARG A 220 -10.68 20.54 6.46
CA ARG A 220 -12.09 20.93 6.26
C ARG A 220 -12.88 21.10 7.57
N ALA A 221 -12.62 20.25 8.54
CA ALA A 221 -13.28 20.18 9.84
C ALA A 221 -12.22 19.89 10.94
N PRO A 222 -11.37 20.86 11.30
CA PRO A 222 -10.27 20.65 12.26
C PRO A 222 -10.76 20.24 13.66
N GLU A 223 -12.00 20.56 14.00
CA GLU A 223 -12.65 20.15 15.25
C GLU A 223 -12.93 18.65 15.25
N LEU A 224 -13.54 18.13 14.17
CA LEU A 224 -13.73 16.69 13.98
C LEU A 224 -12.39 15.95 13.91
N ALA A 225 -11.39 16.54 13.27
CA ALA A 225 -10.05 15.96 13.20
C ALA A 225 -9.40 15.81 14.58
N ARG A 226 -9.63 16.76 15.50
CA ARG A 226 -9.16 16.66 16.89
C ARG A 226 -9.84 15.50 17.62
N SER A 227 -11.16 15.38 17.53
CA SER A 227 -11.91 14.28 18.17
C SER A 227 -11.56 12.91 17.58
N VAL A 228 -11.21 12.85 16.29
CA VAL A 228 -10.68 11.65 15.64
C VAL A 228 -9.29 11.30 16.20
N LYS A 229 -8.41 12.28 16.39
CA LYS A 229 -7.05 12.07 16.91
C LYS A 229 -7.02 11.60 18.36
N THR A 230 -7.96 12.05 19.20
CA THR A 230 -8.08 11.63 20.60
C THR A 230 -8.66 10.22 20.75
N GLY A 231 -8.96 9.52 19.65
CA GLY A 231 -9.34 8.11 19.66
C GLY A 231 -10.82 7.85 19.93
N HIS A 232 -11.66 8.90 19.89
CA HIS A 232 -13.10 8.74 20.06
C HIS A 232 -13.80 8.09 18.86
N TYR A 233 -13.11 8.03 17.71
CA TYR A 233 -13.61 7.39 16.49
C TYR A 233 -12.71 6.19 16.16
N LYS A 234 -13.04 5.02 16.72
CA LYS A 234 -12.39 3.76 16.35
C LYS A 234 -12.85 3.32 14.95
N ASP A 235 -11.90 2.83 14.16
CA ASP A 235 -12.06 2.24 12.83
C ASP A 235 -12.60 3.18 11.76
N LEU A 236 -11.74 4.10 11.32
CA LEU A 236 -12.01 5.00 10.19
C LEU A 236 -11.72 4.29 8.86
N ASP A 237 -12.75 3.98 8.08
CA ASP A 237 -12.57 3.66 6.65
C ASP A 237 -12.63 4.94 5.80
N MET A 238 -11.98 4.89 4.64
CA MET A 238 -12.00 5.96 3.65
C MET A 238 -13.40 6.23 3.07
N LYS A 239 -14.29 5.23 3.10
CA LYS A 239 -15.69 5.38 2.69
C LYS A 239 -16.51 6.18 3.72
N ASP A 240 -16.14 6.11 4.99
CA ASP A 240 -16.90 6.72 6.07
C ASP A 240 -16.76 8.25 6.09
N LYS A 241 -15.60 8.79 5.69
CA LYS A 241 -15.34 10.25 5.70
C LYS A 241 -16.27 11.05 4.80
N GLU A 242 -16.72 10.48 3.67
CA GLU A 242 -17.62 11.15 2.73
C GLU A 242 -19.03 11.29 3.30
N GLN A 243 -19.41 10.41 4.25
CA GLN A 243 -20.69 10.47 4.94
C GLN A 243 -20.62 11.28 6.24
N TRP A 244 -19.50 11.21 6.95
CA TRP A 244 -19.34 11.91 8.23
C TRP A 244 -19.27 13.42 8.04
N TYR A 245 -18.58 13.88 6.99
CA TYR A 245 -18.39 15.31 6.78
C TYR A 245 -19.73 16.07 6.57
N PRO A 246 -20.65 15.65 5.69
CA PRO A 246 -21.96 16.29 5.58
C PRO A 246 -22.79 16.25 6.86
N ARG A 247 -22.76 15.12 7.59
CA ARG A 247 -23.49 15.00 8.88
C ARG A 247 -22.92 15.93 9.93
N PHE A 248 -21.59 16.03 9.99
CA PHE A 248 -20.89 16.96 10.87
C PHE A 248 -21.25 18.41 10.55
N GLU A 249 -21.21 18.81 9.29
CA GLU A 249 -21.58 20.18 8.86
C GLU A 249 -23.04 20.50 9.19
N ALA A 250 -23.96 19.57 8.91
CA ALA A 250 -25.37 19.73 9.23
C ALA A 250 -25.62 19.87 10.74
N LEU A 251 -24.95 19.04 11.55
CA LEU A 251 -25.06 19.11 13.00
C LEU A 251 -24.45 20.42 13.53
N LYS A 252 -23.27 20.82 13.04
CA LYS A 252 -22.63 22.08 13.41
C LYS A 252 -23.52 23.28 13.08
N ALA A 253 -24.14 23.30 11.89
CA ALA A 253 -25.09 24.35 11.51
C ALA A 253 -26.27 24.43 12.48
N ALA A 254 -26.87 23.29 12.85
CA ALA A 254 -28.00 23.26 13.78
C ALA A 254 -27.63 23.72 15.21
N PHE A 255 -26.44 23.36 15.70
CA PHE A 255 -25.94 23.91 16.97
C PHE A 255 -25.76 25.43 16.89
N CYS A 256 -25.23 25.96 15.79
CA CYS A 256 -25.10 27.41 15.58
C CYS A 256 -26.47 28.11 15.52
N GLU A 257 -27.46 27.55 14.82
CA GLU A 257 -28.83 28.08 14.76
C GLU A 257 -29.50 28.12 16.14
N CYS A 258 -29.17 27.16 17.00
CA CYS A 258 -29.65 27.08 18.37
C CYS A 258 -28.87 27.93 19.38
N GLY A 259 -27.86 28.70 18.93
CA GLY A 259 -27.00 29.53 19.78
C GLY A 259 -26.04 28.75 20.67
N LEU A 260 -25.76 27.47 20.35
CA LEU A 260 -24.92 26.57 21.15
C LEU A 260 -23.50 26.45 20.59
N LEU A 261 -22.52 26.30 21.47
CA LEU A 261 -21.13 26.06 21.08
C LEU A 261 -20.90 24.58 20.74
N PHE A 262 -20.92 24.27 19.46
CA PHE A 262 -20.70 22.92 18.94
C PHE A 262 -19.38 22.26 19.43
N LEU A 263 -18.32 23.04 19.60
CA LEU A 263 -16.99 22.58 20.06
C LEU A 263 -17.01 21.84 21.40
N GLY A 264 -17.90 22.21 22.32
CA GLY A 264 -18.00 21.57 23.63
C GLY A 264 -18.70 20.20 23.60
N HIS A 265 -19.42 19.90 22.50
CA HIS A 265 -20.36 18.78 22.45
C HIS A 265 -20.08 17.79 21.33
N VAL A 266 -19.12 18.08 20.43
CA VAL A 266 -18.71 17.18 19.33
C VAL A 266 -18.26 15.80 19.84
N ASP A 267 -17.80 15.74 21.09
CA ASP A 267 -17.34 14.52 21.74
C ASP A 267 -18.41 13.83 22.62
N SER A 268 -19.64 14.35 22.67
CA SER A 268 -20.76 13.67 23.32
C SER A 268 -21.16 12.40 22.56
N THR A 269 -21.69 11.40 23.27
CA THR A 269 -22.16 10.14 22.66
C THR A 269 -23.24 10.38 21.58
N PRO A 270 -24.26 11.24 21.80
CA PRO A 270 -25.27 11.53 20.78
C PRO A 270 -24.67 12.14 19.50
N CYS A 271 -23.74 13.08 19.63
CA CYS A 271 -23.06 13.68 18.48
C CYS A 271 -22.21 12.64 17.73
N LYS A 272 -21.49 11.78 18.45
CA LYS A 272 -20.67 10.71 17.84
C LYS A 272 -21.51 9.72 17.05
N ASP A 273 -22.62 9.25 17.62
CA ASP A 273 -23.49 8.27 16.98
C ASP A 273 -24.19 8.85 15.75
N TYR A 274 -24.59 10.12 15.81
CA TYR A 274 -25.12 10.83 14.66
C TYR A 274 -24.08 11.01 13.55
N ILE A 275 -22.89 11.55 13.87
CA ILE A 275 -21.83 11.80 12.89
C ILE A 275 -21.37 10.48 12.26
N LYS A 276 -21.13 9.45 13.09
CA LYS A 276 -20.58 8.16 12.65
C LYS A 276 -21.61 7.31 11.92
N ASN A 277 -22.75 7.08 12.56
CA ASN A 277 -23.72 6.07 12.14
C ASN A 277 -24.98 6.68 11.52
N GLY A 278 -25.21 7.98 11.68
CA GLY A 278 -26.45 8.64 11.26
C GLY A 278 -27.64 8.25 12.13
N ILE A 279 -27.39 7.90 13.40
CA ILE A 279 -28.43 7.50 14.35
C ILE A 279 -29.08 8.76 14.94
N GLY A 280 -30.42 8.83 14.89
CA GLY A 280 -31.22 9.93 15.41
C GLY A 280 -31.42 11.07 14.42
N SER A 281 -32.33 12.00 14.77
CA SER A 281 -32.48 13.25 14.03
C SER A 281 -31.55 14.33 14.60
N ILE A 282 -31.20 15.33 13.78
CA ILE A 282 -30.38 16.48 14.22
C ILE A 282 -31.01 17.14 15.46
N GLN A 283 -32.34 17.28 15.46
CA GLN A 283 -33.07 17.95 16.54
C GLN A 283 -32.96 17.17 17.86
N ASP A 284 -33.06 15.85 17.81
CA ASP A 284 -32.95 14.99 19.00
C ASP A 284 -31.55 15.05 19.60
N VAL A 285 -30.52 15.10 18.75
CA VAL A 285 -29.12 15.22 19.18
C VAL A 285 -28.87 16.56 19.85
N VAL A 286 -29.34 17.67 19.25
CA VAL A 286 -29.18 19.01 19.82
C VAL A 286 -29.95 19.14 21.15
N ASN A 287 -31.17 18.60 21.22
CA ASN A 287 -31.99 18.64 22.43
C ASN A 287 -31.44 17.75 23.53
N GLY A 288 -30.95 16.55 23.21
CA GLY A 288 -30.35 15.64 24.19
C GLY A 288 -29.12 16.25 24.86
N VAL A 289 -28.32 17.01 24.11
CA VAL A 289 -27.15 17.73 24.62
C VAL A 289 -27.52 18.98 25.44
N ARG A 290 -28.72 19.56 25.27
CA ARG A 290 -29.19 20.68 26.11
C ARG A 290 -29.59 20.27 27.52
N HIS A 291 -29.81 18.98 27.76
CA HIS A 291 -30.31 18.45 29.03
C HIS A 291 -29.25 17.69 29.84
N ASP A 292 -28.04 17.53 29.30
CA ASP A 292 -26.83 17.01 29.97
C ASP A 292 -25.93 18.16 30.46
#